data_AF-A0A922MNI9-F1
#
_entry.id   AF-A0A922MNI9-F1
#
_cell.length_a   1.000
_cell.length_b   1.000
_cell.length_c   1.000
_cell.angle_alpha   90.00
_cell.angle_beta   90.00
_cell.angle_gamma   90.00
#
_symmetry.space_group_name_H-M   'P 1'
#
loop_
_entity.id
_entity.type
_entity.pdbx_description
1 polymer ?
#
loop_
_entity_poly.entity_id
_entity_poly.type
_entity_poly.pdbx_seq_one_letter_code
_entity_poly.pdbx_strand_id
1 'polypeptide(L)'
;MYKGRERERSREEGQFCSSTRGTSADVHHTISRCIAHYGGYLVYKLMEAIIEKMQDENTGVPVKTVKSFMTKIPSVFTGTDLVAWLARHLNLEETWEALHVAHLLAAHGYLFPIDDHCLTVKNDNTYYRFQTPYFWPSNQWEPENTDYAVYLCKRTMQNKARLELADYEAESLARLQKMFSRKWEFIFMQAEAQSKVDKKRDKLERKVLDSQERAFWDVHRPMDIYVDLDLDFDFTGARVPLDEVGQLLEVLKIRNVQGLSQRIQEKGKVL
;
A
#
# COMPACT_ATOMS: atom_id res chain seq x y z
N MET A 1 -11.15 -9.44 -39.14
CA MET A 1 -9.84 -9.19 -39.79
C MET A 1 -8.96 -8.46 -38.79
N TYR A 2 -8.18 -9.19 -38.00
CA TYR A 2 -6.81 -9.63 -38.28
C TYR A 2 -5.79 -8.48 -38.36
N LYS A 3 -4.89 -8.51 -37.36
CA LYS A 3 -3.46 -8.15 -37.37
C LYS A 3 -3.06 -6.70 -37.64
N GLY A 4 -2.26 -6.16 -36.71
CA GLY A 4 -1.28 -5.13 -37.07
C GLY A 4 -0.93 -4.12 -35.99
N ARG A 5 -0.38 -4.53 -34.85
CA ARG A 5 0.45 -3.63 -34.03
C ARG A 5 1.43 -4.40 -33.14
N GLU A 6 2.30 -5.17 -33.80
CA GLU A 6 3.34 -5.99 -33.16
C GLU A 6 4.72 -5.79 -33.83
N ARG A 7 4.95 -4.61 -34.42
CA ARG A 7 6.19 -4.30 -35.17
C ARG A 7 6.80 -2.93 -34.87
N GLU A 8 6.82 -2.55 -33.59
CA GLU A 8 7.63 -1.41 -33.11
C GLU A 8 8.46 -1.75 -31.86
N ARG A 9 8.61 -3.04 -31.52
CA ARG A 9 9.42 -3.53 -30.39
C ARG A 9 10.66 -4.32 -30.86
N SER A 10 11.30 -3.89 -31.95
CA SER A 10 12.46 -4.61 -32.52
C SER A 10 13.50 -3.71 -33.19
N ARG A 11 13.58 -2.42 -32.80
CA ARG A 11 14.57 -1.49 -33.37
C ARG A 11 15.45 -0.74 -32.36
N GLU A 12 15.43 -1.09 -31.08
CA GLU A 12 16.32 -0.50 -30.07
C GLU A 12 17.38 -1.46 -29.51
N GLU A 13 17.41 -2.74 -29.92
CA GLU A 13 18.39 -3.73 -29.41
C GLU A 13 19.72 -3.78 -30.19
N GLY A 14 20.07 -2.71 -30.92
CA GLY A 14 21.15 -2.77 -31.91
C GLY A 14 22.09 -1.58 -31.93
N GLN A 15 22.50 -1.02 -30.79
CA GLN A 15 23.60 -0.03 -30.77
C GLN A 15 24.32 0.06 -29.43
N PHE A 16 24.94 -1.03 -29.00
CA PHE A 16 26.03 -0.99 -28.02
C PHE A 16 27.37 -1.11 -28.76
N CYS A 17 27.96 0.03 -29.12
CA CYS A 17 29.38 0.34 -28.92
C CYS A 17 29.78 1.57 -29.76
N SER A 18 29.89 2.73 -29.12
CA SER A 18 30.94 3.71 -29.45
C SER A 18 31.06 4.75 -28.34
N SER A 19 32.07 4.55 -27.50
CA SER A 19 32.89 5.60 -26.85
C SER A 19 32.18 6.89 -26.39
N THR A 20 31.79 6.91 -25.12
CA THR A 20 31.94 8.11 -24.29
C THR A 20 32.47 7.68 -22.92
N ARG A 21 33.60 8.28 -22.51
CA ARG A 21 34.19 8.12 -21.17
C ARG A 21 33.19 8.67 -20.15
N GLY A 22 32.32 7.80 -19.62
CA GLY A 22 31.43 8.13 -18.50
C GLY A 22 32.27 8.27 -17.24
N THR A 23 32.09 9.39 -16.54
CA THR A 23 32.77 9.62 -15.27
C THR A 23 32.21 8.66 -14.21
N SER A 24 32.97 8.35 -13.15
CA SER A 24 32.53 7.49 -12.03
C SER A 24 31.15 7.87 -11.47
N ALA A 25 30.78 9.16 -11.57
CA ALA A 25 29.48 9.70 -11.18
C ALA A 25 28.29 9.17 -12.02
N ASP A 26 28.46 8.92 -13.33
CA ASP A 26 27.37 8.48 -14.22
C ASP A 26 27.00 7.01 -14.01
N VAL A 27 28.01 6.19 -13.69
CA VAL A 27 27.83 4.77 -13.35
C VAL A 27 27.18 4.65 -11.97
N HIS A 28 27.63 5.44 -10.98
CA HIS A 28 26.99 5.52 -9.67
C HIS A 28 25.54 6.01 -9.75
N HIS A 29 25.24 7.02 -10.57
CA HIS A 29 23.87 7.55 -10.73
C HIS A 29 22.93 6.55 -11.41
N THR A 30 23.44 5.74 -12.34
CA THR A 30 22.68 4.68 -13.03
C THR A 30 22.46 3.48 -12.11
N ILE A 31 23.48 3.06 -11.36
CA ILE A 31 23.36 2.01 -10.34
C ILE A 31 22.42 2.44 -9.21
N SER A 32 22.48 3.69 -8.72
CA SER A 32 21.55 4.19 -7.72
C SER A 32 20.11 4.29 -8.24
N ARG A 33 19.89 4.62 -9.52
CA ARG A 33 18.55 4.54 -10.13
C ARG A 33 18.07 3.11 -10.30
N CYS A 34 18.94 2.19 -10.70
CA CYS A 34 18.60 0.77 -10.77
C CYS A 34 18.33 0.19 -9.37
N ILE A 35 19.09 0.58 -8.33
CA ILE A 35 18.83 0.18 -6.94
C ILE A 35 17.55 0.84 -6.41
N ALA A 36 17.25 2.09 -6.76
CA ALA A 36 15.97 2.71 -6.39
C ALA A 36 14.77 2.05 -7.10
N HIS A 37 14.91 1.70 -8.38
CA HIS A 37 13.85 1.13 -9.21
C HIS A 37 13.65 -0.38 -9.00
N TYR A 38 14.73 -1.17 -8.91
CA TYR A 38 14.68 -2.60 -8.62
C TYR A 38 14.62 -2.87 -7.10
N GLY A 39 15.21 -2.03 -6.27
CA GLY A 39 15.16 -2.17 -4.80
C GLY A 39 13.78 -1.88 -4.24
N GLY A 40 13.06 -0.87 -4.74
CA GLY A 40 11.67 -0.61 -4.34
C GLY A 40 10.75 -1.80 -4.67
N TYR A 41 10.86 -2.34 -5.90
CA TYR A 41 10.09 -3.52 -6.31
C TYR A 41 10.44 -4.78 -5.48
N LEU A 42 11.73 -5.00 -5.20
CA LEU A 42 12.17 -6.13 -4.35
C LEU A 42 11.67 -5.99 -2.91
N VAL A 43 11.64 -4.77 -2.37
CA VAL A 43 11.09 -4.49 -1.03
C VAL A 43 9.59 -4.79 -1.00
N TYR A 44 8.83 -4.39 -2.02
CA TYR A 44 7.42 -4.75 -2.12
C TYR A 44 7.22 -6.26 -2.17
N LYS A 45 7.99 -6.98 -3.00
CA LYS A 45 7.90 -8.45 -3.06
C LYS A 45 8.24 -9.12 -1.73
N LEU A 46 9.16 -8.55 -0.95
CA LEU A 46 9.49 -9.05 0.38
C LEU A 46 8.39 -8.79 1.40
N MET A 47 7.82 -7.58 1.41
CA MET A 47 6.67 -7.24 2.26
C MET A 47 5.46 -8.12 1.91
N GLU A 48 5.18 -8.31 0.62
CA GLU A 48 4.12 -9.20 0.14
C GLU A 48 4.32 -10.64 0.60
N ALA A 49 5.54 -11.17 0.50
CA ALA A 49 5.84 -12.52 0.98
C ALA A 49 5.65 -12.68 2.51
N ILE A 50 5.86 -11.62 3.28
CA ILE A 50 5.55 -11.59 4.72
C ILE A 50 4.03 -11.59 4.91
N ILE A 51 3.29 -10.74 4.20
CA ILE A 51 1.84 -10.63 4.26
C ILE A 51 1.15 -11.95 3.88
N GLU A 52 1.62 -12.62 2.82
CA GLU A 52 1.10 -13.92 2.41
C GLU A 52 1.25 -14.97 3.52
N LYS A 53 2.39 -15.01 4.22
CA LYS A 53 2.58 -15.90 5.38
C LYS A 53 1.68 -15.52 6.56
N MET A 54 1.48 -14.22 6.78
CA MET A 54 0.58 -13.74 7.82
C MET A 54 -0.88 -14.07 7.53
N GLN A 55 -1.24 -14.30 6.27
CA GLN A 55 -2.58 -14.70 5.85
C GLN A 55 -2.79 -16.21 5.78
N ASP A 56 -1.77 -17.02 6.08
CA ASP A 56 -1.89 -18.48 6.11
C ASP A 56 -2.95 -18.93 7.12
N GLU A 57 -3.82 -19.86 6.72
CA GLU A 57 -4.98 -20.27 7.53
C GLU A 57 -4.60 -20.96 8.84
N ASN A 58 -3.43 -21.58 8.91
CA ASN A 58 -3.01 -22.41 10.03
C ASN A 58 -1.94 -21.74 10.89
N THR A 59 -1.04 -21.01 10.24
CA THR A 59 0.17 -20.45 10.85
C THR A 59 0.16 -18.93 10.87
N GLY A 60 -0.79 -18.27 10.19
CA GLY A 60 -0.89 -16.83 10.07
C GLY A 60 -1.38 -16.11 11.32
N VAL A 61 -1.62 -14.81 11.18
CA VAL A 61 -2.22 -13.97 12.22
C VAL A 61 -3.69 -14.39 12.40
N PRO A 62 -4.20 -14.56 13.63
CA PRO A 62 -5.57 -15.00 13.86
C PRO A 62 -6.60 -13.94 13.42
N VAL A 63 -7.11 -14.10 12.21
CA VAL A 63 -8.19 -13.27 11.66
C VAL A 63 -9.54 -13.78 12.13
N LYS A 64 -10.35 -12.91 12.73
CA LYS A 64 -11.65 -13.27 13.30
C LYS A 64 -12.76 -12.30 12.92
N THR A 65 -13.99 -12.78 13.07
CA THR A 65 -15.17 -11.92 13.08
C THR A 65 -15.54 -11.59 14.51
N VAL A 66 -15.35 -10.34 14.91
CA VAL A 66 -15.68 -9.86 16.26
C VAL A 66 -17.18 -9.54 16.32
N LYS A 67 -17.86 -10.08 17.33
CA LYS A 67 -19.28 -9.83 17.59
C LYS A 67 -19.43 -9.11 18.94
N SER A 68 -20.20 -8.03 18.94
CA SER A 68 -20.64 -7.29 20.13
C SER A 68 -22.16 -7.08 20.06
N PHE A 69 -22.76 -6.54 21.13
CA PHE A 69 -24.21 -6.40 21.32
C PHE A 69 -24.94 -5.70 20.17
N MET A 70 -24.26 -4.82 19.41
CA MET A 70 -24.84 -4.09 18.26
C MET A 70 -24.00 -4.12 16.98
N THR A 71 -22.81 -4.71 17.01
CA THR A 71 -21.85 -4.65 15.90
C THR A 71 -21.23 -6.00 15.60
N LYS A 72 -21.04 -6.27 14.31
CA LYS A 72 -20.29 -7.41 13.80
C LYS A 72 -19.23 -6.86 12.87
N ILE A 73 -17.97 -7.13 13.19
CA ILE A 73 -16.80 -6.64 12.46
C ILE A 73 -16.08 -7.87 11.89
N PRO A 74 -16.27 -8.18 10.59
CA PRO A 74 -15.66 -9.36 9.97
C PRO A 74 -14.19 -9.13 9.68
N SER A 75 -13.42 -10.21 9.54
CA SER A 75 -12.06 -10.21 8.95
C SER A 75 -11.09 -9.19 9.57
N VAL A 76 -10.97 -9.20 10.90
CA VAL A 76 -10.04 -8.34 11.64
C VAL A 76 -9.12 -9.14 12.54
N PHE A 77 -7.94 -8.59 12.82
CA PHE A 77 -6.98 -9.07 13.81
C PHE A 77 -6.56 -7.91 14.73
N THR A 78 -5.93 -8.22 15.86
CA THR A 78 -5.47 -7.19 16.80
C THR A 78 -4.02 -6.80 16.55
N GLY A 79 -3.64 -5.58 16.98
CA GLY A 79 -2.26 -5.13 16.95
C GLY A 79 -1.33 -6.03 17.79
N THR A 80 -1.80 -6.49 18.96
CA THR A 80 -1.06 -7.46 19.78
C THR A 80 -0.82 -8.79 19.05
N ASP A 81 -1.85 -9.35 18.40
CA ASP A 81 -1.70 -10.60 17.64
C ASP A 81 -0.72 -10.43 16.47
N LEU A 82 -0.77 -9.29 15.78
CA LEU A 82 0.13 -8.92 14.68
C LEU A 82 1.59 -8.84 15.15
N VAL A 83 1.87 -8.05 16.18
CA VAL A 83 3.23 -7.82 16.68
C VAL A 83 3.83 -9.12 17.24
N ALA A 84 3.04 -9.90 17.98
CA ALA A 84 3.47 -11.20 18.48
C ALA A 84 3.78 -12.20 17.36
N TRP A 85 3.00 -12.18 16.28
CA TRP A 85 3.25 -13.02 15.10
C TRP A 85 4.56 -12.64 14.42
N LEU A 86 4.79 -11.35 14.18
CA LEU A 86 6.00 -10.83 13.53
C LEU A 86 7.24 -11.16 14.36
N ALA A 87 7.21 -10.91 15.67
CA ALA A 87 8.33 -11.21 16.57
C ALA A 87 8.74 -12.69 16.47
N ARG A 88 7.76 -13.60 16.50
CA ARG A 88 8.01 -15.05 16.43
C ARG A 88 8.53 -15.50 15.07
N HIS A 89 7.88 -15.08 13.98
CA HIS A 89 8.17 -15.62 12.64
C HIS A 89 9.37 -14.97 11.96
N LEU A 90 9.75 -13.76 12.39
CA LEU A 90 10.96 -13.07 11.96
C LEU A 90 12.11 -13.22 12.96
N ASN A 91 11.88 -13.89 14.10
CA ASN A 91 12.85 -14.16 15.16
C ASN A 91 13.46 -12.87 15.75
N LEU A 92 12.60 -11.87 15.99
CA LEU A 92 12.93 -10.56 16.56
C LEU A 92 12.92 -10.65 18.08
N GLU A 93 13.96 -10.11 18.72
CA GLU A 93 14.13 -10.21 20.17
C GLU A 93 13.39 -9.12 20.91
N GLU A 94 13.37 -7.92 20.33
CA GLU A 94 12.80 -6.75 20.97
C GLU A 94 11.44 -6.41 20.35
N THR A 95 10.43 -6.21 21.19
CA THR A 95 9.05 -5.94 20.75
C THR A 95 8.96 -4.71 19.83
N TRP A 96 9.82 -3.72 20.02
CA TRP A 96 9.82 -2.52 19.18
C TRP A 96 10.27 -2.81 17.73
N GLU A 97 11.14 -3.80 17.49
CA GLU A 97 11.53 -4.21 16.13
C GLU A 97 10.32 -4.76 15.38
N ALA A 98 9.56 -5.63 16.03
CA ALA A 98 8.34 -6.21 15.46
C ALA A 98 7.26 -5.15 15.22
N LEU A 99 7.12 -4.21 16.16
CA LEU A 99 6.23 -3.07 16.03
C LEU A 99 6.66 -2.15 14.88
N HIS A 100 7.97 -1.93 14.69
CA HIS A 100 8.50 -1.12 13.60
C HIS A 100 8.23 -1.76 12.23
N VAL A 101 8.46 -3.07 12.09
CA VAL A 101 8.08 -3.80 10.86
C VAL A 101 6.57 -3.69 10.60
N ALA A 102 5.75 -3.80 11.64
CA ALA A 102 4.30 -3.63 11.51
C ALA A 102 3.91 -2.24 11.02
N HIS A 103 4.55 -1.18 11.51
CA HIS A 103 4.37 0.19 11.03
C HIS A 103 4.75 0.32 9.56
N LEU A 104 5.89 -0.24 9.14
CA LEU A 104 6.33 -0.18 7.75
C LEU A 104 5.34 -0.89 6.82
N LEU A 105 4.80 -2.04 7.22
CA LEU A 105 3.75 -2.73 6.46
C LEU A 105 2.46 -1.89 6.35
N ALA A 106 2.09 -1.17 7.42
CA ALA A 106 0.92 -0.30 7.43
C ALA A 106 1.11 0.95 6.54
N ALA A 107 2.24 1.63 6.68
CA ALA A 107 2.60 2.82 5.91
C ALA A 107 2.63 2.55 4.39
N HIS A 108 3.01 1.33 4.00
CA HIS A 108 2.99 0.88 2.59
C HIS A 108 1.63 0.31 2.16
N GLY A 109 0.61 0.36 3.01
CA GLY A 109 -0.76 0.01 2.64
C GLY A 109 -1.07 -1.49 2.58
N TYR A 110 -0.23 -2.36 3.15
CA TYR A 110 -0.53 -3.81 3.17
C TYR A 110 -1.52 -4.20 4.26
N LEU A 111 -1.61 -3.40 5.33
CA LEU A 111 -2.58 -3.52 6.39
C LEU A 111 -2.94 -2.12 6.92
N PHE A 112 -4.07 -1.98 7.59
CA PHE A 112 -4.54 -0.68 8.05
C PHE A 112 -5.46 -0.80 9.27
N PRO A 113 -5.45 0.19 10.20
CA PRO A 113 -6.42 0.25 11.28
C PRO A 113 -7.81 0.51 10.71
N ILE A 114 -8.84 -0.14 11.26
CA ILE A 114 -10.19 -0.05 10.69
C ILE A 114 -10.91 1.28 10.98
N ASP A 115 -10.54 1.93 12.10
CA ASP A 115 -11.26 3.08 12.67
C ASP A 115 -10.44 4.39 12.67
N ASP A 116 -9.28 4.42 12.00
CA ASP A 116 -8.38 5.59 11.94
C ASP A 116 -7.80 5.75 10.52
N HIS A 117 -7.55 6.99 10.10
CA HIS A 117 -6.87 7.35 8.85
C HIS A 117 -5.33 7.29 8.98
N CYS A 118 -4.81 7.33 10.20
CA CYS A 118 -3.38 7.19 10.43
C CYS A 118 -2.93 5.74 10.20
N LEU A 119 -2.06 5.51 9.21
CA LEU A 119 -1.53 4.18 8.87
C LEU A 119 -0.41 3.74 9.82
N THR A 120 -0.72 3.67 11.12
CA THR A 120 0.21 3.26 12.18
C THR A 120 -0.29 2.04 12.94
N VAL A 121 0.64 1.30 13.58
CA VAL A 121 0.31 0.09 14.34
C VAL A 121 0.52 0.33 15.83
N LYS A 122 -0.45 -0.06 16.65
CA LYS A 122 -0.34 -0.04 18.10
C LYS A 122 -0.26 -1.48 18.59
N ASN A 123 0.62 -1.76 19.56
CA ASN A 123 0.69 -3.07 20.20
C ASN A 123 -0.40 -3.21 21.28
N ASP A 124 -1.67 -3.16 20.86
CA ASP A 124 -2.84 -3.22 21.72
C ASP A 124 -4.01 -3.95 21.03
N ASN A 125 -5.22 -3.79 21.58
CA ASN A 125 -6.44 -4.40 21.06
C ASN A 125 -7.07 -3.64 19.88
N THR A 126 -6.38 -2.66 19.29
CA THR A 126 -6.83 -1.97 18.07
C THR A 126 -6.99 -2.99 16.94
N TYR A 127 -8.05 -2.85 16.15
CA TYR A 127 -8.36 -3.76 15.05
C TYR A 127 -7.75 -3.28 13.74
N TYR A 128 -7.14 -4.24 13.05
CA TYR A 128 -6.52 -4.05 11.74
C TYR A 128 -7.14 -5.00 10.71
N ARG A 129 -7.02 -4.63 9.44
CA ARG A 129 -7.35 -5.48 8.28
C ARG A 129 -6.17 -5.57 7.36
N PHE A 130 -6.08 -6.70 6.66
CA PHE A 130 -5.22 -6.79 5.48
C PHE A 130 -5.85 -6.08 4.29
N GLN A 131 -5.00 -5.47 3.48
CA GLN A 131 -5.37 -4.91 2.19
C GLN A 131 -5.55 -6.01 1.14
N THR A 132 -6.45 -5.78 0.19
CA THR A 132 -6.61 -6.66 -0.97
C THR A 132 -5.39 -6.56 -1.90
N PRO A 133 -4.91 -7.68 -2.49
CA PRO A 133 -3.81 -7.66 -3.45
C PRO A 133 -4.01 -6.70 -4.63
N TYR A 134 -5.26 -6.40 -4.98
CA TYR A 134 -5.58 -5.40 -6.01
C TYR A 134 -4.98 -4.03 -5.68
N PHE A 135 -4.95 -3.62 -4.41
CA PHE A 135 -4.44 -2.32 -3.97
C PHE A 135 -2.97 -2.35 -3.51
N TRP A 136 -2.25 -3.45 -3.71
CA TRP A 136 -0.85 -3.52 -3.31
C TRP A 136 0.04 -2.58 -4.15
N PRO A 137 1.08 -1.96 -3.54
CA PRO A 137 1.99 -1.05 -4.24
C PRO A 137 2.72 -1.66 -5.44
N SER A 138 2.93 -2.99 -5.47
CA SER A 138 3.58 -3.63 -6.62
C SER A 138 2.76 -3.57 -7.91
N ASN A 139 1.46 -3.25 -7.84
CA ASN A 139 0.62 -2.98 -9.00
C ASN A 139 0.87 -1.60 -9.62
N GLN A 140 1.77 -0.79 -9.06
CA GLN A 140 2.20 0.51 -9.58
C GLN A 140 1.01 1.46 -9.83
N TRP A 141 0.18 1.62 -8.81
CA TRP A 141 -0.95 2.53 -8.85
C TRP A 141 -0.48 3.98 -8.99
N GLU A 142 -1.06 4.70 -9.97
CA GLU A 142 -0.91 6.14 -10.14
C GLU A 142 -2.29 6.79 -10.16
N PRO A 143 -3.02 6.85 -9.02
CA PRO A 143 -4.39 7.29 -9.00
C PRO A 143 -4.51 8.79 -9.30
N GLU A 144 -5.38 9.12 -10.26
CA GLU A 144 -5.56 10.50 -10.71
C GLU A 144 -6.46 11.29 -9.74
N ASN A 145 -6.41 12.61 -9.88
CA ASN A 145 -7.32 13.50 -9.16
C ASN A 145 -8.79 13.26 -9.54
N THR A 146 -9.06 12.78 -10.76
CA THR A 146 -10.41 12.39 -11.19
C THR A 146 -10.92 11.20 -10.37
N ASP A 147 -10.10 10.17 -10.17
CA ASP A 147 -10.45 8.99 -9.37
C ASP A 147 -10.70 9.37 -7.91
N TYR A 148 -9.87 10.25 -7.36
CA TYR A 148 -10.06 10.73 -5.98
C TYR A 148 -11.35 11.53 -5.83
N ALA A 149 -11.68 12.37 -6.82
CA ALA A 149 -12.94 13.11 -6.84
C ALA A 149 -14.15 12.17 -6.89
N VAL A 150 -14.08 11.09 -7.69
CA VAL A 150 -15.12 10.04 -7.73
C VAL A 150 -15.26 9.36 -6.37
N TYR A 151 -14.16 8.98 -5.73
CA TYR A 151 -14.17 8.35 -4.40
C TYR A 151 -14.82 9.25 -3.33
N LEU A 152 -14.35 10.49 -3.20
CA LEU A 152 -14.88 11.45 -2.23
C LEU A 152 -16.35 11.77 -2.51
N CYS A 153 -16.71 11.98 -3.79
CA CYS A 153 -18.10 12.19 -4.17
C CYS A 153 -18.97 10.97 -3.84
N LYS A 154 -18.48 9.75 -4.08
CA LYS A 154 -19.21 8.52 -3.74
C LYS A 154 -19.46 8.42 -2.24
N ARG A 155 -18.50 8.80 -1.40
CA ARG A 155 -18.62 8.79 0.07
C ARG A 155 -19.68 9.75 0.58
N THR A 156 -19.72 10.99 0.07
CA THR A 156 -20.72 11.98 0.48
C THR A 156 -22.15 11.53 0.14
N MET A 157 -22.33 10.76 -0.94
CA MET A 157 -23.64 10.24 -1.34
C MET A 157 -24.20 9.13 -0.44
N GLN A 158 -23.37 8.52 0.42
CA GLN A 158 -23.81 7.38 1.22
C GLN A 158 -24.58 7.77 2.49
N ASN A 159 -24.50 9.02 2.95
CA ASN A 159 -25.17 9.54 4.16
C ASN A 159 -25.01 8.62 5.39
N LYS A 160 -23.77 8.22 5.70
CA LYS A 160 -23.44 7.41 6.88
C LYS A 160 -22.31 8.10 7.65
N ALA A 161 -22.48 8.25 8.97
CA ALA A 161 -21.47 8.85 9.85
C ALA A 161 -20.06 8.27 9.64
N ARG A 162 -19.93 6.94 9.54
CA ARG A 162 -18.63 6.25 9.31
C ARG A 162 -17.95 6.59 7.97
N LEU A 163 -18.64 7.26 7.06
CA LEU A 163 -18.16 7.63 5.72
C LEU A 163 -18.12 9.14 5.53
N GLU A 164 -18.47 9.91 6.56
CA GLU A 164 -18.31 11.36 6.55
C GLU A 164 -16.86 11.70 6.23
N LEU A 165 -16.67 12.75 5.44
CA LEU A 165 -15.35 13.21 5.07
C LEU A 165 -14.71 13.88 6.27
N ALA A 166 -13.43 13.59 6.52
CA ALA A 166 -12.63 14.42 7.41
C ALA A 166 -12.47 15.83 6.82
N ASP A 167 -12.13 16.82 7.65
CA ASP A 167 -12.05 18.22 7.21
C ASP A 167 -11.10 18.40 6.00
N TYR A 168 -9.91 17.78 6.03
CA TYR A 168 -8.95 17.83 4.93
C TYR A 168 -9.47 17.15 3.64
N GLU A 169 -10.29 16.10 3.76
CA GLU A 169 -10.94 15.43 2.63
C GLU A 169 -12.05 16.30 2.04
N ALA A 170 -12.83 16.98 2.89
CA ALA A 170 -13.86 17.92 2.46
C ALA A 170 -13.26 19.12 1.72
N GLU A 171 -12.15 19.67 2.22
CA GLU A 171 -11.38 20.71 1.53
C GLU A 171 -10.82 20.21 0.19
N SER A 172 -10.29 18.99 0.16
CA SER A 172 -9.81 18.35 -1.07
C SER A 172 -10.94 18.22 -2.09
N LEU A 173 -12.12 17.77 -1.68
CA LEU A 173 -13.30 17.68 -2.53
C LEU A 173 -13.70 19.05 -3.09
N ALA A 174 -13.71 20.09 -2.26
CA ALA A 174 -14.01 21.45 -2.70
C ALA A 174 -13.01 21.96 -3.76
N ARG A 175 -11.71 21.69 -3.57
CA ARG A 175 -10.67 22.00 -4.57
C ARG A 175 -10.90 21.25 -5.89
N LEU A 176 -11.20 19.95 -5.81
CA LEU A 176 -11.46 19.09 -6.98
C LEU A 176 -12.71 19.52 -7.74
N GLN A 177 -13.78 19.88 -7.04
CA GLN A 177 -15.01 20.42 -7.63
C GLN A 177 -14.73 21.69 -8.43
N LYS A 178 -13.92 22.61 -7.89
CA LYS A 178 -13.49 23.81 -8.60
C LYS A 178 -12.65 23.46 -9.84
N MET A 179 -11.68 22.56 -9.68
CA MET A 179 -10.77 22.13 -10.75
C MET A 179 -11.52 21.45 -11.91
N PHE A 180 -12.48 20.58 -11.60
CA PHE A 180 -13.24 19.80 -12.58
C PHE A 180 -14.65 20.32 -12.83
N SER A 181 -14.92 21.60 -12.57
CA SER A 181 -16.26 22.22 -12.69
C SER A 181 -17.01 21.85 -13.97
N ARG A 182 -16.34 21.88 -15.14
CA ARG A 182 -16.94 21.54 -16.44
C ARG A 182 -17.23 20.06 -16.66
N LYS A 183 -16.59 19.18 -15.88
CA LYS A 183 -16.72 17.71 -15.97
C LYS A 183 -17.40 17.11 -14.73
N TRP A 184 -17.84 17.94 -13.79
CA TRP A 184 -18.33 17.50 -12.48
C TRP A 184 -19.53 16.56 -12.60
N GLU A 185 -20.43 16.80 -13.56
CA GLU A 185 -21.58 15.93 -13.82
C GLU A 185 -21.16 14.50 -14.19
N PHE A 186 -20.07 14.33 -14.96
CA PHE A 186 -19.54 13.00 -15.28
C PHE A 186 -18.93 12.31 -14.06
N ILE A 187 -18.21 13.06 -13.22
CA ILE A 187 -17.66 12.53 -11.96
C ILE A 187 -18.79 12.07 -11.04
N PHE A 188 -19.84 12.88 -10.89
CA PHE A 188 -21.01 12.55 -10.10
C PHE A 188 -21.73 11.31 -10.64
N MET A 189 -21.93 11.22 -11.96
CA MET A 189 -22.55 10.06 -12.60
C MET A 189 -21.74 8.78 -12.37
N GLN A 190 -20.41 8.86 -12.45
CA GLN A 190 -19.52 7.73 -12.19
C GLN A 190 -19.58 7.29 -10.71
N ALA A 191 -19.55 8.24 -9.78
CA ALA A 191 -19.71 7.97 -8.34
C ALA A 191 -21.07 7.34 -8.03
N GLU A 192 -22.15 7.82 -8.66
CA GLU A 192 -23.49 7.27 -8.52
C GLU A 192 -23.57 5.82 -9.03
N ALA A 193 -22.99 5.56 -10.20
CA ALA A 193 -22.95 4.22 -10.80
C ALA A 193 -22.20 3.22 -9.90
N GLN A 194 -21.04 3.61 -9.35
CA GLN A 194 -20.30 2.79 -8.38
C GLN A 194 -21.12 2.55 -7.11
N SER A 195 -21.74 3.60 -6.54
CA SER A 195 -22.60 3.49 -5.36
C SER A 195 -23.78 2.52 -5.56
N LYS A 196 -24.38 2.51 -6.75
CA LYS A 196 -25.45 1.57 -7.12
C LYS A 196 -24.96 0.12 -7.15
N VAL A 197 -23.73 -0.13 -7.59
CA VAL A 197 -23.11 -1.47 -7.56
C VAL A 197 -22.82 -1.90 -6.12
N ASP A 198 -22.24 -1.02 -5.30
CA ASP A 198 -21.88 -1.32 -3.90
C ASP A 198 -23.12 -1.62 -3.05
N LYS A 199 -24.26 -0.98 -3.34
CA LYS A 199 -25.55 -1.24 -2.66
C LYS A 199 -26.08 -2.66 -2.91
N LYS A 200 -25.67 -3.34 -3.98
CA LYS A 200 -26.07 -4.74 -4.26
C LYS A 200 -25.30 -5.76 -3.42
N ARG A 201 -24.18 -5.36 -2.81
CA ARG A 201 -23.36 -6.22 -1.93
C ARG A 201 -23.96 -6.35 -0.54
N ASP A 202 -23.60 -7.43 0.15
CA ASP A 202 -23.99 -7.60 1.56
C ASP A 202 -23.44 -6.45 2.42
N LYS A 203 -24.14 -6.13 3.52
CA LYS A 203 -23.77 -5.03 4.41
C LYS A 203 -22.37 -5.20 5.00
N LEU A 204 -21.97 -6.43 5.36
CA LEU A 204 -20.66 -6.69 5.94
C LEU A 204 -19.57 -6.65 4.87
N GLU A 205 -19.80 -7.26 3.71
CA GLU A 205 -18.89 -7.22 2.56
C GLU A 205 -18.61 -5.77 2.13
N ARG A 206 -19.67 -4.96 1.97
CA ARG A 206 -19.53 -3.54 1.62
C ARG A 206 -18.70 -2.77 2.65
N LYS A 207 -18.83 -3.06 3.95
CA LYS A 207 -17.99 -2.41 4.97
C LYS A 207 -16.51 -2.74 4.81
N VAL A 208 -16.17 -3.97 4.43
CA VAL A 208 -14.79 -4.36 4.16
C VAL A 208 -14.26 -3.61 2.94
N LEU A 209 -15.02 -3.63 1.83
CA LEU A 209 -14.64 -2.95 0.58
C LEU A 209 -14.45 -1.44 0.79
N ASP A 210 -15.39 -0.78 1.47
CA ASP A 210 -15.28 0.66 1.80
C ASP A 210 -14.00 0.94 2.61
N SER A 211 -13.64 0.08 3.57
CA SER A 211 -12.44 0.27 4.39
C SER A 211 -11.14 0.02 3.64
N GLN A 212 -11.14 -0.93 2.70
CA GLN A 212 -9.99 -1.22 1.83
C GLN A 212 -9.74 -0.09 0.84
N GLU A 213 -10.79 0.46 0.24
CA GLU A 213 -10.70 1.63 -0.63
C GLU A 213 -10.26 2.87 0.14
N ARG A 214 -10.75 3.07 1.37
CA ARG A 214 -10.26 4.15 2.25
C ARG A 214 -8.75 4.04 2.49
N ALA A 215 -8.28 2.88 2.91
CA ALA A 215 -6.86 2.67 3.18
C ALA A 215 -5.98 2.85 1.93
N PHE A 216 -6.49 2.52 0.74
CA PHE A 216 -5.80 2.84 -0.52
C PHE A 216 -5.61 4.36 -0.67
N TRP A 217 -6.64 5.15 -0.39
CA TRP A 217 -6.54 6.61 -0.47
C TRP A 217 -5.71 7.22 0.64
N ASP A 218 -5.69 6.64 1.85
CA ASP A 218 -4.83 7.10 2.94
C ASP A 218 -3.33 7.01 2.58
N VAL A 219 -2.94 6.03 1.75
CA VAL A 219 -1.57 5.93 1.19
C VAL A 219 -1.30 7.00 0.14
N HIS A 220 -2.25 7.24 -0.78
CA HIS A 220 -2.01 8.06 -1.97
C HIS A 220 -2.38 9.54 -1.82
N ARG A 221 -3.15 9.87 -0.78
CA ARG A 221 -3.59 11.22 -0.41
C ARG A 221 -3.52 11.35 1.13
N PRO A 222 -2.31 11.23 1.70
CA PRO A 222 -2.11 11.24 3.14
C PRO A 222 -2.56 12.57 3.76
N MET A 223 -2.86 12.53 5.05
CA MET A 223 -3.31 13.70 5.81
C MET A 223 -2.15 14.70 6.00
N ASP A 224 -2.36 15.96 5.59
CA ASP A 224 -1.31 17.01 5.59
C ASP A 224 -0.77 17.38 6.98
N ILE A 225 -1.41 17.02 8.10
CA ILE A 225 -0.92 17.36 9.45
C ILE A 225 0.24 16.48 9.96
N TYR A 226 0.68 15.48 9.20
CA TYR A 226 1.82 14.62 9.57
C TYR A 226 3.18 15.11 9.04
N VAL A 227 3.23 16.20 8.25
CA VAL A 227 4.50 16.88 7.94
C VAL A 227 5.02 17.75 9.09
N ASP A 228 4.20 18.08 10.10
CA ASP A 228 4.49 19.20 11.03
C ASP A 228 4.49 18.81 12.53
N LEU A 229 4.20 17.55 12.87
CA LEU A 229 4.43 17.02 14.21
C LEU A 229 5.76 16.28 14.20
N ASP A 230 6.75 16.81 14.92
CA ASP A 230 8.10 16.27 15.21
C ASP A 230 8.11 14.79 15.66
N LEU A 231 7.71 13.88 14.80
CA LEU A 231 8.25 12.53 14.71
C LEU A 231 9.30 12.64 13.61
N ASP A 232 10.58 12.60 13.96
CA ASP A 232 11.70 12.39 13.04
C ASP A 232 11.57 11.00 12.36
N PHE A 233 10.53 10.81 11.56
CA PHE A 233 10.30 9.65 10.72
C PHE A 233 9.68 10.17 9.43
N ASP A 234 10.55 10.45 8.47
CA ASP A 234 10.29 11.20 7.25
C ASP A 234 9.43 10.36 6.27
N PHE A 235 8.15 10.19 6.59
CA PHE A 235 7.17 9.44 5.81
C PHE A 235 6.20 10.39 5.09
N THR A 236 6.75 11.19 4.17
CA THR A 236 5.92 12.08 3.34
C THR A 236 6.22 11.84 1.87
N GLY A 237 5.69 10.74 1.33
CA GLY A 237 5.28 10.62 -0.09
C GLY A 237 6.25 10.98 -1.22
N ALA A 238 7.52 11.26 -0.96
CA ALA A 238 8.51 11.67 -1.94
C ALA A 238 9.87 11.09 -1.55
N ARG A 239 10.20 9.95 -2.16
CA ARG A 239 11.44 9.18 -1.95
C ARG A 239 11.60 8.70 -0.50
N VAL A 240 11.20 7.45 -0.25
CA VAL A 240 11.73 6.66 0.86
C VAL A 240 13.27 6.72 0.76
N PRO A 241 13.96 7.34 1.73
CA PRO A 241 15.41 7.37 1.69
C PRO A 241 15.95 5.94 1.74
N LEU A 242 17.06 5.71 1.05
CA LEU A 242 17.68 4.37 0.85
C LEU A 242 18.15 3.72 2.18
N ASP A 243 18.01 4.41 3.31
CA ASP A 243 18.37 4.02 4.66
C ASP A 243 17.33 3.13 5.36
N GLU A 244 16.03 3.27 5.07
CA GLU A 244 15.00 2.37 5.62
C GLU A 244 14.89 1.02 4.91
N VAL A 245 15.17 1.00 3.60
CA VAL A 245 15.43 -0.26 2.89
C VAL A 245 16.64 -0.94 3.50
N GLY A 246 17.63 -0.16 3.96
CA GLY A 246 18.75 -0.62 4.76
C GLY A 246 18.33 -1.20 6.12
N GLN A 247 17.40 -0.57 6.84
CA GLN A 247 16.88 -1.04 8.13
C GLN A 247 15.99 -2.27 7.99
N LEU A 248 15.04 -2.31 7.05
CA LEU A 248 14.22 -3.48 6.78
C LEU A 248 15.07 -4.65 6.25
N LEU A 249 16.06 -4.36 5.40
CA LEU A 249 17.05 -5.34 5.00
C LEU A 249 18.01 -5.69 6.13
N GLU A 250 18.37 -4.84 7.09
CA GLU A 250 19.18 -5.22 8.26
C GLU A 250 18.38 -6.13 9.18
N VAL A 251 17.16 -5.71 9.58
CA VAL A 251 16.22 -6.51 10.36
C VAL A 251 16.00 -7.89 9.72
N LEU A 252 15.88 -7.95 8.38
CA LEU A 252 15.70 -9.21 7.66
C LEU A 252 17.03 -9.95 7.36
N LYS A 253 18.15 -9.25 7.17
CA LYS A 253 19.51 -9.83 6.96
C LYS A 253 20.08 -10.41 8.25
N ILE A 254 19.69 -9.91 9.42
CA ILE A 254 20.32 -10.31 10.69
C ILE A 254 19.95 -11.75 11.08
N ARG A 255 18.85 -12.36 10.59
CA ARG A 255 18.54 -13.76 11.00
C ARG A 255 18.08 -14.80 9.97
N ASN A 256 17.60 -14.48 8.75
CA ASN A 256 17.38 -15.56 7.75
C ASN A 256 17.09 -15.15 6.28
N VAL A 257 17.84 -14.24 5.67
CA VAL A 257 17.71 -13.92 4.22
C VAL A 257 18.85 -14.50 3.35
N GLN A 258 19.65 -15.42 3.88
CA GLN A 258 20.54 -16.20 2.99
C GLN A 258 19.74 -17.20 2.11
N GLY A 259 18.65 -17.78 2.62
CA GLY A 259 17.84 -18.75 1.86
C GLY A 259 16.86 -18.15 0.84
N LEU A 260 16.32 -16.95 1.10
CA LEU A 260 15.36 -16.29 0.21
C LEU A 260 16.04 -15.64 -1.01
N SER A 261 17.21 -15.02 -0.81
CA SER A 261 18.02 -14.47 -1.90
C SER A 261 18.49 -15.57 -2.86
N GLN A 262 18.93 -16.73 -2.33
CA GLN A 262 19.28 -17.89 -3.15
C GLN A 262 18.10 -18.42 -3.98
N ARG A 263 16.91 -18.56 -3.38
CA ARG A 263 15.72 -19.08 -4.09
C ARG A 263 15.17 -18.12 -5.16
N ILE A 264 15.30 -16.82 -4.96
CA ILE A 264 14.93 -15.82 -5.98
C ILE A 264 15.95 -15.83 -7.13
N GLN A 265 17.25 -16.00 -6.83
CA GLN A 265 18.28 -16.16 -7.86
C GLN A 265 18.17 -17.49 -8.63
N GLU A 266 17.72 -18.57 -7.98
CA GLU A 266 17.50 -19.87 -8.63
C GLU A 266 16.28 -19.86 -9.55
N LYS A 267 15.18 -19.21 -9.16
CA LYS A 267 13.98 -19.10 -10.01
C LYS A 267 14.14 -18.13 -11.18
N GLY A 268 15.06 -17.16 -11.10
CA GLY A 268 15.41 -16.27 -12.21
C GLY A 268 16.33 -16.90 -13.27
N LYS A 269 16.80 -18.14 -13.09
CA LYS A 269 17.66 -18.86 -14.04
C LYS A 269 16.91 -19.95 -14.86
N VAL A 270 15.61 -20.10 -14.69
CA VAL A 270 14.78 -21.14 -15.34
C VAL A 270 13.71 -20.53 -16.28
N LEU A 271 13.89 -19.29 -16.71
CA LEU A 271 13.19 -18.69 -17.86
C LEU A 271 14.23 -18.12 -18.82
#